data_AF-A0A952XJU4-F1
#
_entry.id   AF-A0A952XJU4-F1
#
_cell.length_a   1.000
_cell.length_b   1.000
_cell.length_c   1.000
_cell.angle_alpha   90.00
_cell.angle_beta   90.00
_cell.angle_gamma   90.00
#
_symmetry.space_group_name_H-M   'P 1'
#
loop_
_entity.id
_entity.type
_entity.pdbx_description
1 polymer ?
#
loop_
_entity_poly.entity_id
_entity_poly.type
_entity_poly.pdbx_seq_one_letter_code
_entity_poly.pdbx_strand_id
1 'polypeptide(L)' 'MTLSIAIAGAAGRMGQAIAAAAGADPRFSIAGGTERAQALGALCGFALSTDAAAAAANAQVWIDFTTPAATLDAL' A
#
# COMPACT_ATOMS: atom_id res chain seq x y z
N MET A 1 10.89 -12.20 13.10
CA MET A 1 10.77 -12.17 11.63
C MET A 1 9.67 -11.16 11.31
N THR A 2 9.90 -10.25 10.37
CA THR A 2 8.97 -9.15 10.04
C THR A 2 8.35 -9.44 8.68
N LEU A 3 7.02 -9.33 8.58
CA LEU A 3 6.27 -9.54 7.35
C LEU A 3 6.19 -8.23 6.57
N SER A 4 6.69 -8.25 5.34
CA SER A 4 6.66 -7.10 4.45
C SER A 4 5.33 -7.04 3.67
N ILE A 5 4.62 -5.91 3.74
CA ILE A 5 3.32 -5.72 3.09
C ILE A 5 3.35 -4.53 2.13
N ALA A 6 2.54 -4.58 1.08
CA ALA A 6 2.21 -3.44 0.23
C ALA A 6 0.70 -3.15 0.28
N ILE A 7 0.33 -1.87 0.21
CA ILE A 7 -1.04 -1.40 0.39
C ILE A 7 -1.53 -0.72 -0.88
N ALA A 8 -2.56 -1.27 -1.52
CA ALA A 8 -3.24 -0.64 -2.64
C ALA A 8 -4.31 0.33 -2.13
N GLY A 9 -4.36 1.54 -2.69
CA GLY A 9 -5.26 2.58 -2.19
C GLY A 9 -4.75 3.22 -0.89
N ALA A 10 -3.43 3.35 -0.78
CA ALA A 10 -2.75 3.69 0.46
C ALA A 10 -3.13 5.07 1.02
N ALA A 11 -3.49 6.04 0.18
CA ALA A 11 -3.92 7.36 0.64
C ALA A 11 -5.39 7.39 1.09
N GLY A 12 -6.16 6.33 0.79
CA GLY A 12 -7.55 6.19 1.20
C GLY A 12 -7.71 5.95 2.70
N ARG A 13 -8.92 6.12 3.22
CA ARG A 13 -9.24 5.93 4.66
C ARG A 13 -8.80 4.57 5.19
N MET A 14 -9.07 3.50 4.42
CA MET A 14 -8.69 2.15 4.81
C MET A 14 -7.19 1.90 4.66
N GLY A 15 -6.57 2.38 3.58
CA GLY A 15 -5.12 2.29 3.41
C GLY A 15 -4.34 2.95 4.56
N GLN A 16 -4.79 4.13 5.00
CA GLN A 16 -4.23 4.82 6.17
C GLN A 16 -4.45 4.05 7.48
N ALA A 17 -5.62 3.44 7.67
CA ALA A 17 -5.88 2.62 8.85
C ALA A 17 -4.97 1.38 8.90
N ILE A 18 -4.74 0.73 7.76
CA ILE A 18 -3.81 -0.40 7.65
C ILE A 18 -2.38 0.05 7.91
N ALA A 19 -1.95 1.16 7.33
CA ALA A 19 -0.61 1.71 7.54
C ALA A 19 -0.36 2.03 9.02
N ALA A 20 -1.33 2.64 9.70
CA ALA A 20 -1.25 2.93 11.13
C ALA A 20 -1.17 1.64 11.97
N ALA A 21 -1.99 0.63 11.65
CA ALA A 21 -1.95 -0.66 12.35
C ALA A 21 -0.61 -1.38 12.16
N ALA A 22 -0.08 -1.40 10.93
CA ALA A 22 1.22 -2.01 10.63
C ALA A 22 2.38 -1.25 11.29
N GLY A 23 2.33 0.09 11.33
CA GLY A 23 3.34 0.91 12.01
C GLY A 23 3.36 0.74 13.53
N ALA A 24 2.25 0.30 14.13
CA ALA A 24 2.13 0.05 15.57
C ALA A 24 2.59 -1.36 15.99
N ASP A 25 2.83 -2.27 15.04
CA ASP A 25 3.20 -3.66 15.32
C ASP A 25 4.53 -4.03 14.64
N PRO A 26 5.60 -4.30 15.42
CA PRO A 26 6.94 -4.57 14.88
C PRO A 26 7.04 -5.86 14.05
N ARG A 27 5.98 -6.68 14.04
CA ARG A 27 5.88 -7.85 13.17
C ARG A 27 5.62 -7.49 11.71
N PHE A 28 5.28 -6.24 11.40
CA PHE A 28 5.01 -5.78 10.04
C PHE A 28 5.95 -4.67 9.61
N SER A 29 6.20 -4.59 8.30
CA SER A 29 6.86 -3.48 7.63
C SER A 29 6.14 -3.16 6.34
N ILE A 30 6.06 -1.87 5.98
CA ILE A 30 5.42 -1.43 4.74
C ILE A 30 6.49 -1.23 3.67
N ALA A 31 6.47 -2.07 2.62
CA ALA A 31 7.40 -1.96 1.48
C ALA A 31 7.03 -0.83 0.51
N GLY A 32 5.74 -0.49 0.43
CA GLY A 32 5.22 0.52 -0.47
C GLY A 32 3.70 0.48 -0.56
N GLY A 33 3.15 1.30 -1.44
CA GLY A 33 1.73 1.25 -1.77
C GLY A 33 1.42 1.88 -3.11
N THR A 34 0.20 1.67 -3.58
CA THR A 34 -0.29 2.36 -4.77
C THR A 34 -1.31 3.41 -4.45
N GLU A 35 -1.31 4.43 -5.30
CA GLU A 35 -2.38 5.41 -5.33
C GLU A 35 -2.49 6.04 -6.73
N ARG A 36 -3.64 6.67 -7.02
CA ARG A 36 -3.82 7.47 -8.23
C ARG A 36 -2.79 8.61 -8.27
N ALA A 37 -2.38 9.01 -9.48
CA ALA A 37 -1.38 10.06 -9.68
C ALA A 37 -1.63 11.35 -8.87
N GLN A 38 -2.91 11.74 -8.73
CA GLN A 38 -3.35 12.94 -8.00
C GLN A 38 -3.10 12.86 -6.49
N ALA A 39 -2.97 11.66 -5.94
CA ALA A 39 -2.81 11.42 -4.50
C ALA A 39 -1.44 10.83 -4.13
N LEU A 40 -0.48 10.75 -5.08
CA LEU A 40 0.92 10.43 -4.77
C LEU A 40 1.60 11.43 -3.83
N GLY A 41 1.07 12.66 -3.72
CA GLY A 41 1.53 13.66 -2.76
C GLY A 41 1.02 13.46 -1.33
N ALA A 42 0.20 12.43 -1.08
CA ALA A 42 -0.30 12.14 0.26
C ALA A 42 0.84 11.69 1.18
N LEU A 43 0.88 12.26 2.40
CA LEU A 43 1.85 11.85 3.42
C LEU A 43 1.42 10.51 4.03
N CYS A 44 2.00 9.42 3.55
CA CYS A 44 1.73 8.06 4.07
C CYS A 44 2.90 7.48 4.88
N GLY A 45 4.07 8.13 4.89
CA GLY A 45 5.26 7.65 5.61
C GLY A 45 6.04 6.54 4.89
N PHE A 46 5.66 6.18 3.67
CA PHE A 46 6.32 5.21 2.79
C PHE A 46 6.11 5.61 1.32
N ALA A 47 6.85 4.97 0.41
CA ALA A 47 6.79 5.28 -1.02
C ALA A 47 5.45 4.86 -1.66
N LEU A 48 4.86 5.79 -2.42
CA LEU A 48 3.69 5.54 -3.26
C LEU A 48 4.07 5.46 -4.73
N SER A 49 3.37 4.61 -5.47
CA SER A 49 3.51 4.46 -6.92
C SER A 49 2.14 4.39 -7.59
N THR A 50 2.07 4.66 -8.89
CA THR A 50 0.89 4.31 -9.71
C THR A 50 0.98 2.89 -10.26
N ASP A 51 2.15 2.26 -10.18
CA ASP A 51 2.41 0.90 -10.65
C ASP A 51 2.40 -0.09 -9.49
N ALA A 52 1.50 -1.07 -9.56
CA ALA A 52 1.34 -2.14 -8.56
C ALA A 52 2.57 -3.03 -8.45
N ALA A 53 3.22 -3.37 -9.57
CA ALA A 53 4.41 -4.21 -9.56
C ALA A 53 5.58 -3.50 -8.85
N ALA A 54 5.78 -2.22 -9.14
CA ALA A 54 6.78 -1.40 -8.47
C ALA A 54 6.50 -1.26 -6.97
N ALA A 55 5.25 -1.04 -6.57
CA ALA A 55 4.86 -0.93 -5.16
C ALA A 55 4.99 -2.25 -4.39
N ALA A 56 4.75 -3.38 -5.05
CA ALA A 56 4.79 -4.71 -4.45
C ALA A 56 6.17 -5.39 -4.55
N ALA A 57 7.15 -4.79 -5.22
CA ALA A 57 8.43 -5.43 -5.55
C ALA A 57 9.17 -6.06 -4.34
N ASN A 58 9.05 -5.46 -3.16
CA ASN A 58 9.65 -5.95 -1.91
C ASN A 58 8.62 -6.44 -0.88
N ALA A 59 7.36 -6.59 -1.29
CA ALA A 59 6.27 -7.04 -0.44
C ALA A 59 6.07 -8.56 -0.54
N GLN A 60 5.70 -9.18 0.56
CA GLN A 60 5.28 -10.58 0.62
C GLN A 60 3.76 -10.72 0.53
N VAL A 61 3.03 -9.65 0.87
CA VAL A 61 1.57 -9.60 0.85
C VAL A 61 1.11 -8.30 0.20
N TRP A 62 0.13 -8.42 -0.70
CA TRP A 62 -0.60 -7.30 -1.29
C TRP A 62 -1.95 -7.15 -0.59
N ILE A 63 -2.21 -5.99 0.00
CA ILE A 63 -3.48 -5.67 0.67
C ILE A 63 -4.21 -4.65 -0.19
N ASP A 64 -5.33 -5.06 -0.78
CA ASP A 64 -6.09 -4.23 -1.72
C ASP A 64 -7.33 -3.61 -1.08
N PHE A 65 -7.33 -2.28 -0.93
CA PHE A 65 -8.50 -1.48 -0.54
C PHE A 65 -8.83 -0.42 -1.59
N THR A 66 -8.85 -0.84 -2.85
CA THR A 66 -9.22 0.01 -3.99
C THR A 66 -10.63 -0.30 -4.50
N THR A 67 -10.97 0.28 -5.65
CA THR A 67 -12.21 -0.02 -6.38
C THR A 67 -12.05 -1.29 -7.21
N PRO A 68 -13.13 -2.03 -7.54
CA PRO A 68 -13.04 -3.27 -8.33
C PRO A 68 -12.24 -3.14 -9.64
N ALA A 69 -12.39 -2.03 -10.37
CA ALA A 69 -11.63 -1.79 -11.60
C ALA A 69 -10.11 -1.70 -11.34
N ALA A 70 -9.71 -0.98 -10.29
CA ALA A 70 -8.31 -0.82 -9.92
C ALA A 70 -7.69 -2.14 -9.40
N THR A 71 -8.47 -2.99 -8.73
CA THR A 71 -8.05 -4.35 -8.37
C THR A 71 -7.74 -5.18 -9.61
N LEU A 72 -8.61 -5.13 -10.64
CA LEU A 72 -8.39 -5.86 -11.88
C LEU A 72 -7.16 -5.35 -12.64
N ASP A 73 -6.91 -4.04 -12.63
CA ASP A 73 -5.74 -3.42 -13.26
C ASP A 73 -4.41 -3.80 -12.56
N ALA A 74 -4.47 -4.27 -11.31
CA ALA A 74 -3.30 -4.59 -10.48
C ALA A 74 -2.91 -6.08 -10.47
N LEU A 75 -3.67 -6.96 -11.14
CA LEU A 75 -3.41 -8.40 -11.29
C LEU A 75 -2.47 -8.69 -12.46
#